data_AF-A0A830C9M2-F1
#
_entry.id   AF-A0A830C9M2-F1
#
_cell.length_a   1.000
_cell.length_b   1.000
_cell.length_c   1.000
_cell.angle_alpha   90.00
_cell.angle_beta   90.00
_cell.angle_gamma   90.00
#
_symmetry.space_group_name_H-M   'P 1'
#
loop_
_entity.id
_entity.type
_entity.pdbx_description
1 polymer ?
#
loop_
_entity_poly.entity_id
_entity_poly.type
_entity_poly.pdbx_seq_one_letter_code
_entity_poly.pdbx_strand_id
1 'polypeptide(L)'
;MAARKRATAATETNKPDSEKPKTETHKTDSPIRPAKFLTIFKIFLLFSIPYFFLLFSYYEIEYELKKSILINSGVSFIGFLITVSMIPVASKYVLRRNLFGYDINKKGTPDGSIKVPESLGIVIGIVFLVVTILFQYFNFTADSNWLVEYNAALASICFMILLGFVDDVLDVPWRVKLVLPSIAALPLLMAYAGHTTIIIPKPLVPYVGLEILELGWMYKLYMGLLAVFCTNSINIHAGLNGLEVGQTVVISCAILIHNVMQIGASTDPEYKQAHAFSIYLTQPLLATSLGLLSFNWYPSSVFVGDTYTYFAGMTMAVAGILGHFRSASSDQIIYRIITLRDNYKKYPRGLIGLRKDPASFQNYKITSDV
;
A
#
# COMPACT_ATOMS: atom_id res chain seq x y z
N MET A 1 85.33 -43.02 -16.26
CA MET A 1 84.73 -43.76 -15.12
C MET A 1 84.75 -42.84 -13.92
N ALA A 2 83.63 -42.18 -13.61
CA ALA A 2 83.49 -41.34 -12.41
C ALA A 2 82.77 -42.14 -11.32
N ALA A 3 83.38 -42.15 -10.15
CA ALA A 3 82.95 -42.90 -8.97
C ALA A 3 82.13 -42.03 -8.01
N ARG A 4 81.10 -42.66 -7.41
CA ARG A 4 80.57 -42.57 -6.01
C ARG A 4 81.11 -41.41 -5.14
N LYS A 5 80.30 -40.74 -4.28
CA LYS A 5 79.52 -41.30 -3.16
C LYS A 5 78.89 -40.17 -2.31
N ARG A 6 77.76 -40.48 -1.65
CA ARG A 6 77.25 -40.10 -0.29
C ARG A 6 76.99 -38.63 0.13
N ALA A 7 76.02 -38.53 1.05
CA ALA A 7 75.31 -37.37 1.59
C ALA A 7 76.01 -36.63 2.74
N THR A 8 75.61 -35.36 2.99
CA THR A 8 75.65 -34.70 4.33
C THR A 8 74.72 -33.48 4.46
N ALA A 9 74.14 -33.39 5.65
CA ALA A 9 73.45 -32.36 6.45
C ALA A 9 73.41 -30.85 6.08
N ALA A 10 72.19 -30.31 6.26
CA ALA A 10 71.73 -29.13 7.03
C ALA A 10 72.25 -27.71 6.75
N THR A 11 71.30 -26.81 6.44
CA THR A 11 71.26 -25.44 6.98
C THR A 11 69.80 -24.99 7.11
N GLU A 12 69.39 -24.64 8.34
CA GLU A 12 68.11 -23.99 8.66
C GLU A 12 68.08 -22.57 8.11
N THR A 13 66.92 -22.12 7.62
CA THR A 13 66.50 -20.70 7.71
C THR A 13 65.01 -20.57 7.36
N ASN A 14 64.22 -20.30 8.40
CA ASN A 14 62.96 -19.54 8.46
C ASN A 14 61.93 -19.68 7.33
N LYS A 15 60.83 -20.40 7.63
CA LYS A 15 59.52 -20.18 7.00
C LYS A 15 58.89 -18.89 7.53
N PRO A 16 58.31 -18.04 6.68
CA PRO A 16 57.09 -17.33 6.99
C PRO A 16 55.89 -18.14 6.50
N ASP A 17 54.89 -18.27 7.36
CA ASP A 17 53.66 -19.00 7.13
C ASP A 17 52.95 -18.62 5.84
N SER A 18 52.40 -19.64 5.18
CA SER A 18 51.42 -19.49 4.12
C SER A 18 50.19 -18.75 4.66
N GLU A 19 50.02 -17.46 4.33
CA GLU A 19 48.74 -16.79 4.45
C GLU A 19 47.76 -17.49 3.49
N LYS A 20 46.91 -18.35 4.05
CA LYS A 20 45.64 -18.72 3.44
C LYS A 20 44.90 -17.41 3.10
N PRO A 21 44.20 -17.31 1.94
CA PRO A 21 43.35 -16.17 1.68
C PRO A 21 42.36 -16.06 2.85
N LYS A 22 42.40 -14.92 3.55
CA LYS A 22 41.38 -14.58 4.54
C LYS A 22 40.05 -14.67 3.82
N THR A 23 39.27 -15.68 4.17
CA THR A 23 37.86 -15.77 3.82
C THR A 23 37.25 -14.47 4.31
N GLU A 24 37.00 -13.52 3.40
CA GLU A 24 36.18 -12.38 3.69
C GLU A 24 34.87 -12.94 4.21
N THR A 25 34.63 -12.73 5.49
CA THR A 25 33.35 -12.97 6.11
C THR A 25 32.36 -12.10 5.34
N HIS A 26 31.60 -12.74 4.44
CA HIS A 26 30.41 -12.16 3.85
C HIS A 26 29.47 -11.74 4.99
N LYS A 27 29.66 -10.52 5.51
CA LYS A 27 28.57 -9.77 6.10
C LYS A 27 27.54 -9.71 4.99
N THR A 28 26.40 -10.34 5.22
CA THR A 28 25.25 -10.23 4.33
C THR A 28 24.73 -8.80 4.40
N ASP A 29 25.46 -7.86 3.80
CA ASP A 29 25.08 -6.46 3.73
C ASP A 29 23.79 -6.41 2.90
N SER A 30 22.74 -5.88 3.52
CA SER A 30 21.47 -5.63 2.86
C SER A 30 21.72 -4.69 1.68
N PRO A 31 21.19 -4.97 0.47
CA PRO A 31 21.41 -4.11 -0.69
C PRO A 31 20.73 -2.75 -0.58
N ILE A 32 19.94 -2.52 0.48
CA ILE A 32 19.15 -1.31 0.70
C ILE A 32 19.51 -0.63 2.02
N ARG A 33 19.33 0.69 2.07
CA ARG A 33 19.57 1.51 3.27
C ARG A 33 18.62 1.08 4.41
N PRO A 34 19.01 1.27 5.68
CA PRO A 34 18.16 0.91 6.80
C PRO A 34 16.85 1.71 6.84
N ALA A 35 15.82 1.12 7.44
CA ALA A 35 14.53 1.75 7.66
C ALA A 35 14.64 2.99 8.56
N LYS A 36 13.87 4.03 8.22
CA LYS A 36 13.85 5.33 8.92
C LYS A 36 12.83 5.35 10.05
N PHE A 37 12.95 4.42 10.99
CA PHE A 37 11.97 4.21 12.05
C PHE A 37 11.62 5.48 12.83
N LEU A 38 12.61 6.30 13.17
CA LEU A 38 12.37 7.49 13.99
C LEU A 38 11.46 8.51 13.28
N THR A 39 11.63 8.70 11.97
CA THR A 39 10.79 9.59 11.16
C THR A 39 9.37 9.04 11.08
N ILE A 40 9.24 7.74 10.80
CA ILE A 40 7.92 7.10 10.68
C ILE A 40 7.19 7.07 12.01
N PHE A 41 7.89 6.85 13.12
CA PHE A 41 7.33 6.88 14.45
C PHE A 41 6.75 8.26 14.80
N LYS A 42 7.45 9.34 14.44
CA LYS A 42 6.95 10.72 14.60
C LYS A 42 5.68 10.97 13.76
N ILE A 43 5.67 10.51 12.51
CA ILE A 43 4.49 10.62 11.63
C ILE A 43 3.32 9.83 12.23
N PHE A 44 3.55 8.59 12.66
CA PHE A 44 2.53 7.76 13.30
C PHE A 44 1.93 8.46 14.51
N LEU A 45 2.77 8.91 15.46
CA LEU A 45 2.32 9.64 16.66
C LEU A 45 1.44 10.85 16.31
N LEU A 46 1.88 11.68 15.37
CA LEU A 46 1.14 12.89 14.98
C LEU A 46 -0.29 12.58 14.55
N PHE A 47 -0.48 11.53 13.75
CA PHE A 47 -1.80 11.19 13.20
C PHE A 47 -2.60 10.19 14.04
N SER A 48 -1.95 9.42 14.92
CA SER A 48 -2.61 8.39 15.74
C SER A 48 -3.15 8.93 17.08
N ILE A 49 -2.59 10.04 17.60
CA ILE A 49 -3.05 10.65 18.87
C ILE A 49 -4.56 10.93 18.88
N PRO A 50 -5.15 11.62 17.88
CA PRO A 50 -6.58 11.88 17.86
C PRO A 50 -7.40 10.58 17.83
N TYR A 51 -6.96 9.60 17.04
CA TYR A 51 -7.63 8.30 16.95
C TYR A 51 -7.69 7.59 18.31
N PHE A 52 -6.57 7.49 19.02
CA PHE A 52 -6.54 6.83 20.33
C PHE A 52 -7.30 7.62 21.40
N PHE A 53 -7.21 8.95 21.39
CA PHE A 53 -8.00 9.79 22.29
C PHE A 53 -9.50 9.56 22.10
N LEU A 54 -9.97 9.51 20.85
CA LEU A 54 -11.38 9.25 20.56
C LEU A 54 -11.82 7.83 20.97
N LEU A 55 -10.97 6.83 20.71
CA LEU A 55 -11.26 5.41 20.98
C LEU A 55 -11.27 5.08 22.49
N PHE A 56 -10.40 5.72 23.27
CA PHE A 56 -10.20 5.38 24.68
C PHE A 56 -10.81 6.37 25.66
N SER A 57 -10.89 7.65 25.33
CA SER A 57 -11.19 8.71 26.30
C SER A 57 -12.48 9.47 25.99
N TYR A 58 -12.79 9.72 24.71
CA TYR A 58 -13.93 10.57 24.35
C TYR A 58 -15.24 9.80 24.19
N TYR A 59 -15.24 8.70 23.43
CA TYR A 59 -16.45 7.92 23.17
C TYR A 59 -16.53 6.64 24.02
N GLU A 60 -17.71 6.36 24.53
CA GLU A 60 -18.04 5.08 25.19
C GLU A 60 -18.40 4.03 24.14
N ILE A 61 -17.37 3.37 23.59
CA ILE A 61 -17.54 2.31 22.61
C ILE A 61 -17.80 0.98 23.32
N GLU A 62 -18.80 0.25 22.82
CA GLU A 62 -19.18 -1.08 23.29
C GLU A 62 -17.98 -2.02 23.39
N TYR A 63 -17.94 -2.80 24.47
CA TYR A 63 -16.78 -3.62 24.83
C TYR A 63 -16.36 -4.59 23.71
N GLU A 64 -17.30 -5.31 23.10
CA GLU A 64 -16.99 -6.27 22.04
C GLU A 64 -16.41 -5.57 20.79
N LEU A 65 -16.99 -4.45 20.38
CA LEU A 65 -16.49 -3.69 19.23
C LEU A 65 -15.08 -3.15 19.49
N LYS A 66 -14.87 -2.57 20.68
CA LYS A 66 -13.57 -2.07 21.13
C LYS A 66 -12.54 -3.20 21.18
N LYS A 67 -12.90 -4.35 21.74
CA LYS A 67 -12.05 -5.54 21.80
C LYS A 67 -11.63 -6.00 20.41
N SER A 68 -12.55 -6.09 19.45
CA SER A 68 -12.24 -6.44 18.06
C SER A 68 -11.28 -5.44 17.38
N ILE A 69 -11.51 -4.14 17.59
CA ILE A 69 -10.62 -3.06 17.09
C ILE A 69 -9.21 -3.20 17.68
N LEU A 70 -9.09 -3.55 18.96
CA LEU A 70 -7.79 -3.75 19.62
C LEU A 70 -7.08 -5.03 19.17
N ILE A 71 -7.81 -6.13 18.99
CA ILE A 71 -7.24 -7.36 18.41
C ILE A 71 -6.70 -7.05 17.02
N ASN A 72 -7.49 -6.39 16.17
CA ASN A 72 -7.03 -6.01 14.83
C ASN A 72 -5.82 -5.07 14.87
N SER A 73 -5.76 -4.14 15.82
CA SER A 73 -4.58 -3.28 16.03
C SER A 73 -3.33 -4.09 16.37
N GLY A 74 -3.46 -5.11 17.24
CA GLY A 74 -2.37 -6.01 17.60
C GLY A 74 -1.87 -6.85 16.42
N VAL A 75 -2.77 -7.48 15.67
CA VAL A 75 -2.40 -8.25 14.46
C VAL A 75 -1.81 -7.33 13.38
N SER A 76 -2.34 -6.11 13.22
CA SER A 76 -1.78 -5.09 12.31
C SER A 76 -0.36 -4.69 12.69
N PHE A 77 -0.06 -4.55 14.00
CA PHE A 77 1.29 -4.27 14.47
C PHE A 77 2.26 -5.41 14.13
N ILE A 78 1.84 -6.67 14.27
CA ILE A 78 2.61 -7.83 13.79
C ILE A 78 2.85 -7.72 12.28
N GLY A 79 1.84 -7.31 11.51
CA GLY A 79 1.97 -7.02 10.08
C GLY A 79 3.03 -5.96 9.75
N PHE A 80 3.09 -4.87 10.52
CA PHE A 80 4.15 -3.86 10.40
C PHE A 80 5.54 -4.48 10.59
N LEU A 81 5.74 -5.28 11.65
CA LEU A 81 7.01 -5.94 11.93
C LEU A 81 7.42 -6.90 10.80
N ILE A 82 6.48 -7.73 10.33
CA ILE A 82 6.72 -8.65 9.21
C ILE A 82 7.09 -7.87 7.94
N THR A 83 6.38 -6.79 7.63
CA THR A 83 6.66 -5.94 6.47
C THR A 83 8.08 -5.41 6.51
N VAL A 84 8.48 -4.86 7.66
CA VAL A 84 9.82 -4.31 7.86
C VAL A 84 10.91 -5.36 7.67
N SER A 85 10.69 -6.58 8.17
CA SER A 85 11.63 -7.70 8.00
C SER A 85 11.66 -8.25 6.57
N MET A 86 10.54 -8.24 5.85
CA MET A 86 10.42 -8.84 4.52
C MET A 86 10.91 -7.93 3.39
N ILE A 87 10.84 -6.60 3.53
CA ILE A 87 11.27 -5.67 2.48
C ILE A 87 12.74 -5.89 2.06
N PRO A 88 13.74 -5.98 2.97
CA PRO A 88 15.13 -6.26 2.60
C PRO A 88 15.31 -7.61 1.90
N VAL A 89 14.53 -8.62 2.30
CA VAL A 89 14.57 -9.96 1.72
C VAL A 89 14.03 -9.92 0.29
N ALA A 90 12.82 -9.38 0.10
CA ALA A 90 12.17 -9.24 -1.20
C ALA A 90 12.99 -8.38 -2.17
N SER A 91 13.62 -7.31 -1.67
CA SER A 91 14.50 -6.43 -2.44
C SER A 91 15.60 -7.21 -3.16
N LYS A 92 16.21 -8.21 -2.51
CA LYS A 92 17.23 -9.06 -3.15
C LYS A 92 16.66 -9.87 -4.32
N TYR A 93 15.42 -10.34 -4.23
CA TYR A 93 14.80 -11.15 -5.28
C TYR A 93 14.34 -10.32 -6.47
N VAL A 94 13.72 -9.16 -6.24
CA VAL A 94 13.28 -8.28 -7.34
C VAL A 94 14.47 -7.73 -8.12
N LEU A 95 15.57 -7.39 -7.44
CA LEU A 95 16.83 -6.99 -8.09
C LEU A 95 17.39 -8.10 -8.98
N ARG A 96 17.40 -9.35 -8.51
CA ARG A 96 17.84 -10.52 -9.30
C ARG A 96 16.98 -10.76 -10.55
N ARG A 97 15.75 -10.28 -10.56
CA ARG A 97 14.81 -10.39 -11.69
C ARG A 97 14.76 -9.14 -12.57
N ASN A 98 15.69 -8.19 -12.39
CA ASN A 98 15.70 -6.91 -13.10
C ASN A 98 14.42 -6.07 -12.89
N LEU A 99 13.76 -6.22 -11.75
CA LEU A 99 12.68 -5.35 -11.30
C LEU A 99 13.27 -4.24 -10.42
N PHE A 100 13.73 -3.18 -11.08
CA PHE A 100 14.31 -2.00 -10.46
C PHE A 100 14.07 -0.76 -11.32
N GLY A 101 14.14 0.40 -10.67
CA GLY A 101 14.12 1.72 -11.30
C GLY A 101 15.30 2.59 -10.88
N TYR A 102 15.49 3.69 -11.59
CA TYR A 102 16.39 4.78 -11.21
C TYR A 102 15.58 5.96 -10.68
N ASP A 103 16.09 6.64 -9.65
CA ASP A 103 15.45 7.84 -9.13
C ASP A 103 15.65 9.03 -10.09
N ILE A 104 14.64 9.26 -10.94
CA ILE A 104 14.66 10.29 -11.98
C ILE A 104 14.87 11.71 -11.43
N ASN A 105 14.45 11.97 -10.19
CA ASN A 105 14.58 13.28 -9.54
C ASN A 105 15.97 13.51 -8.96
N LYS A 106 16.83 12.48 -8.97
CA LYS A 106 18.23 12.55 -8.52
C LYS A 106 19.20 12.39 -9.68
N LYS A 107 18.75 12.54 -10.93
CA LYS A 107 19.58 12.44 -12.13
C LYS A 107 20.81 13.36 -12.03
N GLY A 108 21.99 12.83 -12.35
CA GLY A 108 23.26 13.56 -12.27
C GLY A 108 23.93 13.53 -10.89
N THR A 109 23.29 12.98 -9.86
CA THR A 109 23.91 12.72 -8.55
C THR A 109 24.36 11.26 -8.43
N PRO A 110 25.30 10.92 -7.52
CA PRO A 110 25.67 9.53 -7.25
C PRO A 110 24.45 8.66 -6.91
N ASP A 111 23.52 9.20 -6.11
CA ASP A 111 22.28 8.51 -5.70
C ASP A 111 21.34 8.20 -6.87
N GLY A 112 21.33 9.01 -7.93
CA GLY A 112 20.49 8.78 -9.11
C GLY A 112 20.97 7.63 -10.01
N SER A 113 22.21 7.18 -9.83
CA SER A 113 22.81 6.06 -10.59
C SER A 113 22.61 4.69 -9.91
N ILE A 114 22.08 4.68 -8.68
CA ILE A 114 21.85 3.46 -7.91
C ILE A 114 20.55 2.81 -8.37
N LYS A 115 20.59 1.50 -8.60
CA LYS A 115 19.39 0.69 -8.87
C LYS A 115 18.56 0.56 -7.60
N VAL A 116 17.33 1.05 -7.63
CA VAL A 116 16.38 0.95 -6.52
C VAL A 116 15.38 -0.17 -6.83
N PRO A 117 15.23 -1.19 -5.96
CA PRO A 117 14.30 -2.29 -6.20
C PRO A 117 12.86 -1.78 -6.31
N GLU A 118 12.09 -2.36 -7.22
CA GLU A 118 10.73 -1.91 -7.56
C GLU A 118 9.67 -2.97 -7.27
N SER A 119 8.40 -2.57 -7.27
CA SER A 119 7.23 -3.43 -7.03
C SER A 119 7.19 -4.04 -5.63
N LEU A 120 7.77 -3.35 -4.63
CA LEU A 120 7.72 -3.82 -3.24
C LEU A 120 6.30 -3.79 -2.66
N GLY A 121 5.36 -3.11 -3.31
CA GLY A 121 3.93 -3.18 -3.00
C GLY A 121 3.39 -4.61 -2.88
N ILE A 122 3.99 -5.58 -3.59
CA ILE A 122 3.59 -6.99 -3.49
C ILE A 122 3.79 -7.55 -2.08
N VAL A 123 4.89 -7.18 -1.39
CA VAL A 123 5.16 -7.61 -0.01
C VAL A 123 4.08 -7.07 0.92
N ILE A 124 3.71 -5.81 0.71
CA ILE A 124 2.74 -5.11 1.54
C ILE A 124 1.37 -5.73 1.36
N GLY A 125 0.95 -5.96 0.10
CA GLY A 125 -0.31 -6.61 -0.22
C GLY A 125 -0.41 -8.02 0.35
N ILE A 126 0.65 -8.83 0.26
CA ILE A 126 0.67 -10.19 0.82
C ILE A 126 0.57 -10.16 2.34
N VAL A 127 1.38 -9.33 3.01
CA VAL A 127 1.34 -9.22 4.48
C VAL A 127 -0.02 -8.71 4.95
N PHE A 128 -0.59 -7.72 4.25
CA PHE A 128 -1.94 -7.23 4.49
C PHE A 128 -2.98 -8.37 4.41
N LEU A 129 -2.95 -9.17 3.34
CA LEU A 129 -3.88 -10.30 3.17
C LEU A 129 -3.72 -11.33 4.29
N VAL A 130 -2.50 -11.70 4.65
CA VAL A 130 -2.26 -12.65 5.74
C VAL A 130 -2.80 -12.12 7.07
N VAL A 131 -2.51 -10.87 7.42
CA VAL A 131 -2.97 -10.22 8.65
C VAL A 131 -4.49 -10.14 8.69
N THR A 132 -5.12 -9.71 7.60
CA THR A 132 -6.58 -9.55 7.52
C THR A 132 -7.32 -10.88 7.52
N ILE A 133 -6.74 -11.94 6.96
CA ILE A 133 -7.27 -13.31 7.04
C ILE A 133 -7.13 -13.86 8.45
N LEU A 134 -5.97 -13.69 9.10
CA LEU A 134 -5.77 -14.12 10.49
C LEU A 134 -6.74 -13.41 11.44
N PHE A 135 -7.02 -12.12 11.20
CA PHE A 135 -8.02 -11.39 11.98
C PHE A 135 -9.43 -12.00 11.89
N GLN A 136 -9.80 -12.60 10.74
CA GLN A 136 -11.13 -13.23 10.58
C GLN A 136 -11.42 -14.26 11.67
N TYR A 137 -10.43 -15.08 12.01
CA TYR A 137 -10.54 -16.12 13.03
C TYR A 137 -10.99 -15.57 14.39
N PHE A 138 -10.60 -14.34 14.72
CA PHE A 138 -10.92 -13.72 16.01
C PHE A 138 -12.24 -12.97 16.02
N ASN A 139 -12.75 -12.55 14.85
CA ASN A 139 -13.84 -11.57 14.76
C ASN A 139 -15.09 -12.06 14.03
N PHE A 140 -14.98 -13.05 13.15
CA PHE A 140 -16.11 -13.56 12.37
C PHE A 140 -16.41 -15.02 12.70
N THR A 141 -17.69 -15.29 12.92
CA THR A 141 -18.24 -16.66 12.98
C THR A 141 -18.66 -17.12 11.59
N ALA A 142 -18.75 -18.43 11.38
CA ALA A 142 -19.11 -19.01 10.07
C ALA A 142 -20.47 -18.54 9.54
N ASP A 143 -21.42 -18.23 10.43
CA ASP A 143 -22.78 -17.80 10.08
C ASP A 143 -22.93 -16.27 9.91
N SER A 144 -21.83 -15.52 9.99
CA SER A 144 -21.89 -14.05 9.89
C SER A 144 -22.11 -13.58 8.46
N ASN A 145 -23.16 -12.80 8.21
CA ASN A 145 -23.39 -12.15 6.91
C ASN A 145 -22.21 -11.23 6.51
N TRP A 146 -21.55 -10.61 7.48
CA TRP A 146 -20.38 -9.76 7.25
C TRP A 146 -19.17 -10.52 6.74
N LEU A 147 -19.08 -11.84 6.99
CA LEU A 147 -18.00 -12.67 6.50
C LEU A 147 -18.02 -12.79 4.96
N VAL A 148 -19.21 -12.81 4.35
CA VAL A 148 -19.36 -12.85 2.89
C VAL A 148 -18.84 -11.57 2.26
N GLU A 149 -19.25 -10.41 2.79
CA GLU A 149 -18.77 -9.10 2.33
C GLU A 149 -17.27 -8.92 2.60
N TYR A 150 -16.76 -9.40 3.73
CA TYR A 150 -15.33 -9.39 4.07
C TYR A 150 -14.49 -10.24 3.12
N ASN A 151 -14.95 -11.45 2.79
CA ASN A 151 -14.25 -12.31 1.83
C ASN A 151 -14.29 -11.73 0.42
N ALA A 152 -15.40 -11.11 0.01
CA ALA A 152 -15.50 -10.42 -1.26
C ALA A 152 -14.59 -9.19 -1.34
N ALA A 153 -14.46 -8.44 -0.25
CA ALA A 153 -13.50 -7.36 -0.08
C ALA A 153 -12.06 -7.87 -0.27
N LEU A 154 -11.66 -8.92 0.46
CA LEU A 154 -10.33 -9.51 0.33
C LEU A 154 -10.05 -10.08 -1.06
N ALA A 155 -11.04 -10.72 -1.69
CA ALA A 155 -10.92 -11.22 -3.06
C ALA A 155 -10.68 -10.06 -4.05
N SER A 156 -11.40 -8.95 -3.90
CA SER A 156 -11.24 -7.76 -4.74
C SER A 156 -9.85 -7.12 -4.56
N ILE A 157 -9.39 -7.01 -3.31
CA ILE A 157 -8.06 -6.49 -2.98
C ILE A 157 -6.96 -7.43 -3.50
N CYS A 158 -7.12 -8.74 -3.34
CA CYS A 158 -6.19 -9.76 -3.84
C CYS A 158 -6.05 -9.71 -5.36
N PHE A 159 -7.17 -9.66 -6.09
CA PHE A 159 -7.16 -9.46 -7.54
C PHE A 159 -6.46 -8.15 -7.92
N MET A 160 -6.69 -7.07 -7.17
CA MET A 160 -6.03 -5.82 -7.46
C MET A 160 -4.50 -5.87 -7.22
N ILE A 161 -4.04 -6.54 -6.16
CA ILE A 161 -2.62 -6.78 -5.91
C ILE A 161 -2.01 -7.56 -7.08
N LEU A 162 -2.67 -8.63 -7.52
CA LEU A 162 -2.23 -9.45 -8.66
C LEU A 162 -2.14 -8.61 -9.94
N LEU A 163 -3.19 -7.86 -10.26
CA LEU A 163 -3.25 -7.06 -11.49
C LEU A 163 -2.25 -5.91 -11.48
N GLY A 164 -2.02 -5.27 -10.33
CA GLY A 164 -0.98 -4.25 -10.19
C GLY A 164 0.44 -4.82 -10.35
N PHE A 165 0.67 -6.04 -9.85
CA PHE A 165 1.95 -6.72 -10.09
C PHE A 165 2.12 -7.16 -11.54
N VAL A 166 1.06 -7.60 -12.20
CA VAL A 166 1.06 -7.89 -13.63
C VAL A 166 1.36 -6.61 -14.43
N ASP A 167 0.79 -5.47 -14.05
CA ASP A 167 1.09 -4.16 -14.67
C ASP A 167 2.57 -3.78 -14.51
N ASP A 168 3.12 -3.92 -13.30
CA ASP A 168 4.54 -3.66 -13.04
C ASP A 168 5.50 -4.54 -13.90
N VAL A 169 5.11 -5.79 -14.17
CA VAL A 169 5.93 -6.74 -14.92
C VAL A 169 5.75 -6.57 -16.43
N LEU A 170 4.52 -6.34 -16.90
CA LEU A 170 4.15 -6.34 -18.32
C LEU A 170 4.02 -4.94 -18.93
N ASP A 171 4.02 -3.87 -18.14
CA ASP A 171 3.81 -2.48 -18.56
C ASP A 171 2.56 -2.33 -19.44
N VAL A 172 1.37 -2.55 -18.85
CA VAL A 172 0.14 -2.65 -19.65
C VAL A 172 -0.34 -1.28 -20.16
N PRO A 173 -1.03 -1.22 -21.32
CA PRO A 173 -1.52 0.04 -21.86
C PRO A 173 -2.51 0.76 -20.93
N TRP A 174 -2.47 2.09 -20.89
CA TRP A 174 -3.32 2.93 -20.02
C TRP A 174 -4.83 2.63 -20.11
N ARG A 175 -5.32 2.17 -21.27
CA ARG A 175 -6.74 1.79 -21.44
C ARG A 175 -7.10 0.58 -20.59
N VAL A 176 -6.18 -0.37 -20.47
CA VAL A 176 -6.35 -1.57 -19.65
C VAL A 176 -6.34 -1.17 -18.17
N LYS A 177 -5.46 -0.25 -17.77
CA LYS A 177 -5.39 0.30 -16.40
C LYS A 177 -6.71 0.88 -15.89
N LEU A 178 -7.58 1.39 -16.78
CA LEU A 178 -8.93 1.85 -16.42
C LEU A 178 -9.94 0.70 -16.24
N VAL A 179 -9.74 -0.43 -16.91
CA VAL A 179 -10.66 -1.59 -16.89
C VAL A 179 -10.32 -2.57 -15.76
N LEU A 180 -9.04 -2.73 -15.42
CA LEU A 180 -8.58 -3.67 -14.39
C LEU A 180 -9.30 -3.47 -13.04
N PRO A 181 -9.49 -2.23 -12.52
CA PRO A 181 -10.23 -2.01 -11.28
C PRO A 181 -11.71 -2.34 -11.35
N SER A 182 -12.35 -2.17 -12.51
CA SER A 182 -13.75 -2.57 -12.67
C SER A 182 -13.92 -4.09 -12.56
N ILE A 183 -13.01 -4.86 -13.15
CA ILE A 183 -13.02 -6.33 -13.07
C ILE A 183 -12.70 -6.78 -11.63
N ALA A 184 -11.66 -6.20 -11.03
CA ALA A 184 -11.27 -6.54 -9.67
C ALA A 184 -12.32 -6.20 -8.61
N ALA A 185 -13.19 -5.21 -8.86
CA ALA A 185 -14.27 -4.84 -7.94
C ALA A 185 -15.49 -5.78 -8.02
N LEU A 186 -15.59 -6.67 -9.02
CA LEU A 186 -16.75 -7.53 -9.21
C LEU A 186 -17.11 -8.40 -7.99
N PRO A 187 -16.17 -9.05 -7.28
CA PRO A 187 -16.51 -9.84 -6.09
C PRO A 187 -17.26 -8.99 -5.06
N LEU A 188 -16.76 -7.78 -4.77
CA LEU A 188 -17.41 -6.83 -3.87
C LEU A 188 -18.81 -6.45 -4.36
N LEU A 189 -18.96 -6.08 -5.64
CA LEU A 189 -20.25 -5.65 -6.21
C LEU A 189 -21.32 -6.75 -6.19
N MET A 190 -20.91 -8.00 -6.30
CA MET A 190 -21.79 -9.16 -6.24
C MET A 190 -22.21 -9.49 -4.81
N ALA A 191 -21.29 -9.39 -3.85
CA ALA A 191 -21.55 -9.68 -2.44
C ALA A 191 -22.22 -8.53 -1.67
N TYR A 192 -22.17 -7.30 -2.19
CA TYR A 192 -22.72 -6.13 -1.52
C TYR A 192 -24.23 -6.27 -1.26
N ALA A 193 -24.61 -6.32 0.02
CA ALA A 193 -25.99 -6.43 0.49
C ALA A 193 -26.53 -5.17 1.16
N GLY A 194 -25.78 -4.05 1.10
CA GLY A 194 -26.21 -2.76 1.65
C GLY A 194 -27.30 -2.06 0.81
N HIS A 195 -27.82 -0.95 1.34
CA HIS A 195 -28.82 -0.14 0.65
C HIS A 195 -28.26 0.49 -0.63
N THR A 196 -29.08 0.52 -1.69
CA THR A 196 -28.75 1.18 -2.98
C THR A 196 -29.47 2.52 -3.16
N THR A 197 -29.93 3.09 -2.05
CA THR A 197 -30.62 4.37 -1.98
C THR A 197 -29.64 5.48 -1.60
N ILE A 198 -29.80 6.66 -2.20
CA ILE A 198 -29.05 7.86 -1.84
C ILE A 198 -29.99 8.93 -1.28
N ILE A 199 -29.54 9.68 -0.27
CA ILE A 199 -30.20 10.91 0.15
C ILE A 199 -29.74 12.04 -0.76
N ILE A 200 -30.70 12.73 -1.38
CA ILE A 200 -30.45 13.88 -2.23
C ILE A 200 -30.02 15.06 -1.36
N PRO A 201 -28.91 15.77 -1.69
CA PRO A 201 -28.50 16.96 -0.96
C PRO A 201 -29.64 17.98 -0.87
N LYS A 202 -29.91 18.55 0.32
CA LYS A 202 -31.02 19.50 0.56
C LYS A 202 -31.17 20.61 -0.49
N PRO A 203 -30.08 21.23 -1.03
CA PRO A 203 -30.22 22.23 -2.09
C PRO A 203 -30.81 21.71 -3.40
N LEU A 204 -30.72 20.40 -3.67
CA LEU A 204 -31.23 19.74 -4.88
C LEU A 204 -32.65 19.20 -4.71
N VAL A 205 -33.13 19.02 -3.47
CA VAL A 205 -34.47 18.49 -3.17
C VAL A 205 -35.59 19.31 -3.85
N PRO A 206 -35.58 20.66 -3.87
CA PRO A 206 -36.61 21.43 -4.56
C PRO A 206 -36.68 21.20 -6.08
N TYR A 207 -35.58 20.76 -6.71
CA TYR A 207 -35.51 20.51 -8.15
C TYR A 207 -35.92 19.09 -8.52
N VAL A 208 -35.59 18.12 -7.66
CA VAL A 208 -35.85 16.69 -7.93
C VAL A 208 -37.20 16.23 -7.37
N GLY A 209 -37.71 16.90 -6.33
CA GLY A 209 -38.99 16.56 -5.69
C GLY A 209 -38.96 15.28 -4.85
N LEU A 210 -37.77 14.71 -4.61
CA LEU A 210 -37.55 13.50 -3.82
C LEU A 210 -36.42 13.74 -2.80
N GLU A 211 -36.57 13.21 -1.60
CA GLU A 211 -35.51 13.25 -0.57
C GLU A 211 -34.61 12.00 -0.62
N ILE A 212 -35.19 10.86 -1.02
CA ILE A 212 -34.51 9.57 -1.13
C ILE A 212 -34.71 9.05 -2.55
N LEU A 213 -33.61 8.64 -3.20
CA LEU A 213 -33.62 8.09 -4.55
C LEU A 213 -33.02 6.68 -4.55
N GLU A 214 -33.77 5.70 -5.03
CA GLU A 214 -33.29 4.34 -5.26
C GLU A 214 -32.57 4.24 -6.61
N LEU A 215 -31.26 3.97 -6.57
CA LEU A 215 -30.42 3.88 -7.77
C LEU A 215 -30.30 2.44 -8.30
N GLY A 216 -30.49 1.42 -7.45
CA GLY A 216 -30.37 0.02 -7.83
C GLY A 216 -29.02 -0.29 -8.50
N TRP A 217 -29.04 -0.73 -9.76
CA TRP A 217 -27.83 -1.09 -10.51
C TRP A 217 -26.91 0.11 -10.81
N MET A 218 -27.46 1.33 -10.91
CA MET A 218 -26.66 2.56 -11.04
C MET A 218 -25.75 2.77 -9.83
N TYR A 219 -26.19 2.35 -8.65
CA TYR A 219 -25.38 2.41 -7.44
C TYR A 219 -24.18 1.46 -7.52
N LYS A 220 -24.39 0.25 -8.04
CA LYS A 220 -23.32 -0.71 -8.29
C LYS A 220 -22.33 -0.21 -9.33
N LEU A 221 -22.81 0.47 -10.38
CA LEU A 221 -21.94 1.15 -11.34
C LEU A 221 -21.10 2.23 -10.66
N TYR A 222 -21.71 3.08 -9.82
CA TYR A 222 -21.00 4.09 -9.04
C TYR A 222 -19.91 3.48 -8.15
N MET A 223 -20.21 2.40 -7.42
CA MET A 223 -19.21 1.69 -6.59
C MET A 223 -18.05 1.15 -7.43
N GLY A 224 -18.33 0.60 -8.61
CA GLY A 224 -17.28 0.17 -9.55
C GLY A 224 -16.41 1.32 -10.05
N LEU A 225 -17.03 2.45 -10.40
CA LEU A 225 -16.32 3.67 -10.82
C LEU A 225 -15.50 4.28 -9.67
N LEU A 226 -15.98 4.18 -8.43
CA LEU A 226 -15.23 4.61 -7.25
C LEU A 226 -13.95 3.79 -7.07
N ALA A 227 -14.01 2.48 -7.28
CA ALA A 227 -12.82 1.62 -7.26
C ALA A 227 -11.80 2.04 -8.35
N VAL A 228 -12.27 2.28 -9.58
CA VAL A 228 -11.44 2.80 -10.69
C VAL A 228 -10.82 4.15 -10.35
N PHE A 229 -11.60 5.05 -9.76
CA PHE A 229 -11.13 6.37 -9.37
C PHE A 229 -10.03 6.25 -8.33
N CYS A 230 -10.27 5.59 -7.20
CA CYS A 230 -9.31 5.47 -6.10
C CYS A 230 -7.96 4.86 -6.51
N THR A 231 -7.95 3.81 -7.34
CA THR A 231 -6.69 3.17 -7.79
C THR A 231 -5.88 4.08 -8.71
N ASN A 232 -6.52 4.69 -9.70
CA ASN A 232 -5.85 5.55 -10.66
C ASN A 232 -5.42 6.88 -10.03
N SER A 233 -6.23 7.41 -9.12
CA SER A 233 -5.97 8.61 -8.35
C SER A 233 -4.62 8.58 -7.62
N ILE A 234 -4.32 7.51 -6.87
CA ILE A 234 -3.03 7.39 -6.16
C ILE A 234 -1.90 7.22 -7.18
N ASN A 235 -2.13 6.44 -8.24
CA ASN A 235 -1.11 6.17 -9.24
C ASN A 235 -0.71 7.42 -10.05
N ILE A 236 -1.67 8.29 -10.38
CA ILE A 236 -1.37 9.55 -11.09
C ILE A 236 -0.68 10.57 -10.15
N HIS A 237 -0.95 10.49 -8.84
CA HIS A 237 -0.32 11.34 -7.83
C HIS A 237 0.93 10.69 -7.23
N ALA A 238 1.88 10.33 -8.09
CA ALA A 238 3.09 9.61 -7.75
C ALA A 238 4.34 10.28 -8.34
N GLY A 239 5.52 9.70 -8.10
CA GLY A 239 6.79 10.12 -8.69
C GLY A 239 7.71 10.94 -7.78
N LEU A 240 7.39 11.07 -6.49
CA LEU A 240 8.29 11.63 -5.47
C LEU A 240 8.48 10.62 -4.33
N ASN A 241 9.71 10.51 -3.82
CA ASN A 241 10.05 9.56 -2.75
C ASN A 241 9.15 9.73 -1.52
N GLY A 242 8.34 8.72 -1.20
CA GLY A 242 7.43 8.73 -0.05
C GLY A 242 6.03 9.27 -0.34
N LEU A 243 5.72 9.74 -1.55
CA LEU A 243 4.45 10.42 -1.83
C LEU A 243 3.25 9.45 -1.92
N GLU A 244 3.41 8.33 -2.61
CA GLU A 244 2.37 7.32 -2.82
C GLU A 244 1.95 6.67 -1.51
N VAL A 245 2.94 6.33 -0.68
CA VAL A 245 2.71 5.72 0.64
C VAL A 245 2.31 6.77 1.66
N GLY A 246 2.94 7.95 1.62
CA GLY A 246 2.67 9.04 2.55
C GLY A 246 1.22 9.54 2.46
N GLN A 247 0.70 9.74 1.25
CA GLN A 247 -0.71 10.10 1.09
C GLN A 247 -1.65 8.98 1.59
N THR A 248 -1.31 7.71 1.35
CA THR A 248 -2.10 6.57 1.82
C THR A 248 -2.14 6.52 3.35
N VAL A 249 -1.00 6.78 4.02
CA VAL A 249 -0.92 6.88 5.48
C VAL A 249 -1.81 8.00 6.02
N VAL A 250 -1.75 9.20 5.43
CA VAL A 250 -2.57 10.35 5.86
C VAL A 250 -4.06 10.06 5.67
N ILE A 251 -4.47 9.54 4.52
CA ILE A 251 -5.87 9.21 4.22
C ILE A 251 -6.36 8.10 5.16
N SER A 252 -5.54 7.06 5.39
CA SER A 252 -5.89 5.96 6.32
C SER A 252 -6.12 6.47 7.74
N CYS A 253 -5.28 7.37 8.24
CA CYS A 253 -5.48 8.01 9.54
C CYS A 253 -6.78 8.82 9.60
N ALA A 254 -7.11 9.57 8.55
CA ALA A 254 -8.37 10.31 8.47
C ALA A 254 -9.59 9.38 8.47
N ILE A 255 -9.54 8.27 7.72
CA ILE A 255 -10.58 7.23 7.70
C ILE A 255 -10.75 6.62 9.10
N LEU A 256 -9.66 6.29 9.80
CA LEU A 256 -9.72 5.72 11.15
C LEU A 256 -10.36 6.69 12.16
N ILE A 257 -9.94 7.96 12.15
CA ILE A 257 -10.51 9.00 13.01
C ILE A 257 -12.02 9.13 12.74
N HIS A 258 -12.40 9.25 11.45
CA HIS A 258 -13.80 9.37 11.06
C HIS A 258 -14.63 8.17 11.50
N ASN A 259 -14.17 6.94 11.25
CA ASN A 259 -14.91 5.74 11.63
C ASN A 259 -15.12 5.66 13.15
N VAL A 260 -14.13 6.02 13.97
CA VAL A 260 -14.31 6.06 15.43
C VAL A 260 -15.32 7.12 15.85
N MET A 261 -15.30 8.30 15.21
CA MET A 261 -16.31 9.33 15.46
C MET A 261 -17.72 8.84 15.13
N GLN A 262 -17.90 8.16 14.02
CA GLN A 262 -19.20 7.65 13.59
C GLN A 262 -19.70 6.50 14.47
N ILE A 263 -18.81 5.61 14.91
CA ILE A 263 -19.14 4.55 15.88
C ILE A 263 -19.61 5.17 17.20
N GLY A 264 -18.90 6.20 17.68
CA GLY A 264 -19.19 6.83 18.96
C GLY A 264 -20.42 7.75 18.95
N ALA A 265 -20.73 8.37 17.81
CA ALA A 265 -21.87 9.29 17.68
C ALA A 265 -23.19 8.59 17.32
N SER A 266 -23.15 7.38 16.77
CA SER A 266 -24.34 6.64 16.34
C SER A 266 -24.88 5.72 17.44
N THR A 267 -26.19 5.47 17.40
CA THR A 267 -26.86 4.46 18.21
C THR A 267 -27.21 3.20 17.42
N ASP A 268 -27.12 3.23 16.09
CA ASP A 268 -27.47 2.13 15.21
C ASP A 268 -26.36 1.05 15.20
N PRO A 269 -26.63 -0.19 15.66
CA PRO A 269 -25.64 -1.27 15.69
C PRO A 269 -25.11 -1.64 14.30
N GLU A 270 -25.96 -1.62 13.25
CA GLU A 270 -25.54 -1.99 11.90
C GLU A 270 -24.59 -0.94 11.33
N TYR A 271 -24.90 0.34 11.57
CA TYR A 271 -24.03 1.46 11.21
C TYR A 271 -22.67 1.41 11.92
N LYS A 272 -22.67 1.16 13.24
CA LYS A 272 -21.43 0.97 14.00
C LYS A 272 -20.59 -0.17 13.45
N GLN A 273 -21.22 -1.29 13.11
CA GLN A 273 -20.55 -2.46 12.55
C GLN A 273 -19.95 -2.19 11.17
N ALA A 274 -20.62 -1.40 10.32
CA ALA A 274 -20.08 -0.96 9.03
C ALA A 274 -18.79 -0.14 9.20
N HIS A 275 -18.80 0.85 10.10
CA HIS A 275 -17.60 1.64 10.39
C HIS A 275 -16.49 0.81 11.04
N ALA A 276 -16.82 -0.16 11.89
CA ALA A 276 -15.85 -1.09 12.45
C ALA A 276 -15.23 -1.98 11.38
N PHE A 277 -16.02 -2.47 10.43
CA PHE A 277 -15.54 -3.19 9.25
C PHE A 277 -14.51 -2.36 8.46
N SER A 278 -14.80 -1.08 8.24
CA SER A 278 -13.87 -0.15 7.58
C SER A 278 -12.56 0.02 8.37
N ILE A 279 -12.63 0.06 9.70
CA ILE A 279 -11.45 0.03 10.58
C ILE A 279 -10.66 -1.28 10.42
N TYR A 280 -11.35 -2.42 10.31
CA TYR A 280 -10.71 -3.73 10.17
C TYR A 280 -9.82 -3.84 8.94
N LEU A 281 -10.20 -3.20 7.83
CA LEU A 281 -9.37 -3.11 6.63
C LEU A 281 -8.33 -1.99 6.70
N THR A 282 -8.63 -0.87 7.37
CA THR A 282 -7.76 0.32 7.31
C THR A 282 -6.57 0.26 8.28
N GLN A 283 -6.72 -0.36 9.46
CA GLN A 283 -5.60 -0.56 10.39
C GLN A 283 -4.44 -1.39 9.80
N PRO A 284 -4.68 -2.56 9.16
CA PRO A 284 -3.60 -3.32 8.54
C PRO A 284 -3.03 -2.61 7.32
N LEU A 285 -3.84 -1.87 6.56
CA LEU A 285 -3.36 -1.01 5.47
C LEU A 285 -2.37 0.04 6.00
N LEU A 286 -2.75 0.76 7.07
CA LEU A 286 -1.90 1.76 7.71
C LEU A 286 -0.61 1.15 8.24
N ALA A 287 -0.71 0.05 9.00
CA ALA A 287 0.45 -0.57 9.63
C ALA A 287 1.46 -1.10 8.60
N THR A 288 1.01 -1.82 7.58
CA THR A 288 1.89 -2.32 6.51
C THR A 288 2.44 -1.17 5.65
N SER A 289 1.65 -0.12 5.38
CA SER A 289 2.11 1.08 4.67
C SER A 289 3.16 1.86 5.46
N LEU A 290 3.06 1.97 6.78
CA LEU A 290 4.11 2.57 7.62
C LEU A 290 5.42 1.79 7.53
N GLY A 291 5.33 0.45 7.45
CA GLY A 291 6.48 -0.42 7.20
C GLY A 291 7.18 -0.10 5.88
N LEU A 292 6.42 0.03 4.79
CA LEU A 292 6.94 0.43 3.48
C LEU A 292 7.49 1.86 3.48
N LEU A 293 6.78 2.80 4.09
CA LEU A 293 7.17 4.21 4.18
C LEU A 293 8.54 4.35 4.83
N SER A 294 8.87 3.49 5.81
CA SER A 294 10.18 3.51 6.47
C SER A 294 11.36 3.29 5.52
N PHE A 295 11.18 2.56 4.42
CA PHE A 295 12.18 2.36 3.39
C PHE A 295 12.00 3.30 2.18
N ASN A 296 10.76 3.70 1.90
CA ASN A 296 10.40 4.52 0.73
C ASN A 296 10.54 6.04 0.98
N TRP A 297 10.53 6.50 2.23
CA TRP A 297 10.71 7.92 2.58
C TRP A 297 12.03 8.48 2.01
N TYR A 298 12.07 9.77 1.68
CA TYR A 298 13.25 10.41 1.09
C TYR A 298 14.52 10.29 1.96
N PRO A 299 15.69 9.99 1.39
CA PRO A 299 15.91 9.41 0.05
C PRO A 299 15.46 7.94 0.00
N SER A 300 14.65 7.57 -0.99
CA SER A 300 14.03 6.23 -1.06
C SER A 300 15.07 5.12 -1.24
N SER A 301 14.81 3.98 -0.60
CA SER A 301 15.59 2.73 -0.72
C SER A 301 14.85 1.66 -1.51
N VAL A 302 13.54 1.82 -1.71
CA VAL A 302 12.66 0.90 -2.43
C VAL A 302 11.54 1.66 -3.12
N PHE A 303 11.17 1.27 -4.34
CA PHE A 303 9.99 1.78 -5.03
C PHE A 303 8.80 0.86 -4.84
N VAL A 304 7.62 1.47 -4.81
CA VAL A 304 6.38 0.80 -4.43
C VAL A 304 5.77 0.04 -5.61
N GLY A 305 5.93 0.55 -6.82
CA GLY A 305 5.30 0.05 -8.06
C GLY A 305 3.80 0.33 -8.15
N ASP A 306 3.23 0.10 -9.33
CA ASP A 306 1.80 0.10 -9.58
C ASP A 306 1.08 -0.90 -8.67
N THR A 307 1.77 -2.00 -8.29
CA THR A 307 1.24 -2.96 -7.31
C THR A 307 0.72 -2.29 -6.05
N TYR A 308 1.49 -1.36 -5.46
CA TYR A 308 1.07 -0.69 -4.21
C TYR A 308 -0.05 0.30 -4.45
N THR A 309 0.03 1.11 -5.51
CA THR A 309 -0.96 2.18 -5.75
C THR A 309 -2.34 1.59 -6.04
N TYR A 310 -2.37 0.49 -6.78
CA TYR A 310 -3.57 -0.30 -7.05
C TYR A 310 -4.11 -0.95 -5.77
N PHE A 311 -3.25 -1.64 -5.02
CA PHE A 311 -3.60 -2.21 -3.72
C PHE A 311 -4.22 -1.19 -2.75
N ALA A 312 -3.54 -0.06 -2.54
CA ALA A 312 -3.96 0.98 -1.62
C ALA A 312 -5.29 1.61 -2.06
N GLY A 313 -5.43 1.92 -3.35
CA GLY A 313 -6.64 2.50 -3.90
C GLY A 313 -7.86 1.59 -3.78
N MET A 314 -7.70 0.31 -4.11
CA MET A 314 -8.79 -0.67 -3.96
C MET A 314 -9.16 -0.89 -2.49
N THR A 315 -8.17 -1.00 -1.60
CA THR A 315 -8.43 -1.18 -0.16
C THR A 315 -9.22 0.00 0.41
N MET A 316 -8.85 1.24 0.06
CA MET A 316 -9.59 2.43 0.49
C MET A 316 -10.98 2.52 -0.16
N ALA A 317 -11.13 2.14 -1.43
CA ALA A 317 -12.45 2.09 -2.09
C ALA A 317 -13.38 1.10 -1.38
N VAL A 318 -12.90 -0.12 -1.12
CA VAL A 318 -13.65 -1.18 -0.42
C VAL A 318 -14.00 -0.75 1.00
N ALA A 319 -13.04 -0.19 1.77
CA ALA A 319 -13.29 0.32 3.11
C ALA A 319 -14.31 1.48 3.13
N GLY A 320 -14.36 2.27 2.05
CA GLY A 320 -15.40 3.28 1.82
C GLY A 320 -16.76 2.67 1.57
N ILE A 321 -16.84 1.81 0.55
CA ILE A 321 -18.07 1.13 0.09
C ILE A 321 -18.75 0.39 1.24
N LEU A 322 -18.00 -0.37 2.02
CA LEU A 322 -18.58 -1.18 3.10
C LEU A 322 -18.77 -0.39 4.41
N GLY A 323 -18.01 0.69 4.61
CA GLY A 323 -18.10 1.51 5.82
C GLY A 323 -19.14 2.63 5.79
N HIS A 324 -19.26 3.33 4.66
CA HIS A 324 -19.97 4.62 4.58
C HIS A 324 -21.24 4.53 3.74
N PHE A 325 -21.17 3.76 2.65
CA PHE A 325 -22.23 3.69 1.65
C PHE A 325 -23.39 2.75 2.05
N ARG A 326 -23.35 2.19 3.27
CA ARG A 326 -24.41 1.31 3.79
C ARG A 326 -25.59 2.09 4.36
N SER A 327 -25.36 3.28 4.89
CA SER A 327 -26.42 4.17 5.36
C SER A 327 -26.80 5.18 4.28
N ALA A 328 -28.09 5.51 4.19
CA ALA A 328 -28.60 6.50 3.25
C ALA A 328 -27.97 7.90 3.46
N SER A 329 -27.35 8.14 4.63
CA SER A 329 -26.56 9.33 4.93
C SER A 329 -25.39 9.48 3.95
N SER A 330 -25.45 10.52 3.12
CA SER A 330 -24.56 10.86 2.00
C SER A 330 -23.12 11.23 2.39
N ASP A 331 -22.55 10.65 3.45
CA ASP A 331 -21.20 10.95 3.94
C ASP A 331 -20.13 10.25 3.08
N GLN A 332 -19.91 10.83 1.89
CA GLN A 332 -18.89 10.39 0.93
C GLN A 332 -17.50 10.92 1.31
N ILE A 333 -17.07 10.75 2.56
CA ILE A 333 -15.84 11.38 3.05
C ILE A 333 -14.59 10.92 2.27
N ILE A 334 -14.53 9.64 1.88
CA ILE A 334 -13.42 9.12 1.08
C ILE A 334 -13.40 9.78 -0.30
N TYR A 335 -14.55 9.86 -0.98
CA TYR A 335 -14.67 10.57 -2.24
C TYR A 335 -14.29 12.05 -2.08
N ARG A 336 -14.72 12.72 -1.02
CA ARG A 336 -14.39 14.13 -0.76
C ARG A 336 -12.90 14.33 -0.49
N ILE A 337 -12.26 13.49 0.32
CA ILE A 337 -10.81 13.57 0.59
C ILE A 337 -10.02 13.38 -0.71
N ILE A 338 -10.39 12.37 -1.51
CA ILE A 338 -9.68 12.03 -2.75
C ILE A 338 -9.97 13.08 -3.86
N THR A 339 -11.19 13.62 -3.94
CA THR A 339 -11.57 14.65 -4.93
C THR A 339 -11.04 16.04 -4.57
N LEU A 340 -11.07 16.43 -3.29
CA LEU A 340 -10.44 17.69 -2.84
C LEU A 340 -8.93 17.66 -3.12
N ARG A 341 -8.29 16.48 -3.04
CA ARG A 341 -6.89 16.28 -3.44
C ARG A 341 -6.69 16.46 -4.96
N ASP A 342 -7.54 15.86 -5.80
CA ASP A 342 -7.32 15.87 -7.26
C ASP A 342 -7.59 17.22 -7.92
N ASN A 343 -8.33 18.11 -7.25
CA ASN A 343 -8.51 19.50 -7.71
C ASN A 343 -7.23 20.36 -7.64
N TYR A 344 -6.13 19.87 -7.03
CA TYR A 344 -4.90 20.65 -6.82
C TYR A 344 -3.81 20.49 -7.90
N LYS A 345 -4.08 19.91 -9.09
CA LYS A 345 -3.06 19.87 -10.17
C LYS A 345 -3.53 20.36 -11.54
N LYS A 346 -2.93 21.48 -11.95
CA LYS A 346 -2.79 21.98 -13.33
C LYS A 346 -1.35 21.70 -13.78
N TYR A 347 -0.96 20.45 -14.01
CA TYR A 347 0.33 20.12 -14.64
C TYR A 347 0.25 18.87 -15.54
N PRO A 348 1.02 18.83 -16.65
CA PRO A 348 0.88 17.79 -17.65
C PRO A 348 1.37 16.44 -17.16
N ARG A 349 0.79 15.39 -17.74
CA ARG A 349 1.06 13.97 -17.50
C ARG A 349 2.57 13.68 -17.54
N GLY A 350 3.16 13.42 -16.38
CA GLY A 350 4.29 12.53 -16.28
C GLY A 350 3.73 11.11 -16.32
N LEU A 351 3.64 10.52 -17.51
CA LEU A 351 3.59 9.06 -17.63
C LEU A 351 4.79 8.53 -16.85
N ILE A 352 4.53 7.82 -15.75
CA ILE A 352 5.53 7.07 -15.00
C ILE A 352 5.90 5.89 -15.89
N GLY A 353 6.79 6.16 -16.83
CA GLY A 353 7.55 5.16 -17.55
C GLY A 353 8.97 5.20 -17.02
N LEU A 354 9.27 4.37 -16.02
CA LEU A 354 10.65 4.11 -15.60
C LEU A 354 11.33 3.36 -16.75
N ARG A 355 12.04 4.11 -17.60
CA ARG A 355 12.71 3.59 -18.80
C ARG A 355 13.93 2.76 -18.37
N LYS A 356 13.87 1.45 -18.62
CA LYS A 356 14.86 0.45 -18.17
C LYS A 356 16.21 0.46 -18.92
N ASP A 357 16.46 1.40 -19.83
CA ASP A 357 17.58 1.29 -20.78
C ASP A 357 18.47 2.56 -20.89
N PRO A 358 19.76 2.49 -20.49
CA PRO A 358 20.73 3.57 -20.68
C PRO A 358 21.12 3.84 -22.13
N ALA A 359 20.87 2.91 -23.07
CA ALA A 359 21.42 2.96 -24.44
C ALA A 359 20.64 3.87 -25.41
N SER A 360 19.44 4.34 -25.05
CA SER A 360 18.60 5.17 -25.95
C SER A 360 18.95 6.67 -25.97
N PHE A 361 20.07 7.06 -25.36
CA PHE A 361 20.45 8.46 -25.12
C PHE A 361 20.88 9.28 -26.36
N GLN A 362 21.05 8.69 -27.55
CA GLN A 362 21.64 9.41 -28.69
C GLN A 362 20.66 10.09 -29.66
N ASN A 363 19.33 9.88 -29.58
CA ASN A 363 18.43 10.27 -30.69
C ASN A 363 17.35 11.31 -30.39
N TYR A 364 17.47 12.12 -29.34
CA TYR A 364 16.63 13.32 -29.20
C TYR A 364 17.50 14.58 -29.12
N LYS A 365 17.92 15.06 -30.30
CA LYS A 365 18.22 16.48 -30.51
C LYS A 365 16.90 17.22 -30.29
N ILE A 366 16.85 18.04 -29.24
CA ILE A 366 15.85 19.10 -29.13
C ILE A 366 16.18 20.07 -30.27
N THR A 367 15.42 20.01 -31.37
CA THR A 367 15.38 21.09 -32.34
C THR A 367 14.64 22.24 -31.68
N SER A 368 15.40 23.21 -31.19
CA SER A 368 14.91 24.55 -30.93
C SER A 368 14.71 25.24 -32.27
N ASP A 369 13.47 25.39 -32.72
CA ASP A 369 13.13 26.34 -33.76
C ASP A 369 11.78 27.01 -33.41
N VAL A 370 11.93 28.31 -33.09
CA VAL A 370 10.99 29.46 -33.14
C VAL A 370 9.63 29.36 -32.44
#